data_AF-F8AKS8-F1
#
_entry.id   AF-F8AKS8-F1
#
_cell.length_a   1.000
_cell.length_b   1.000
_cell.length_c   1.000
_cell.angle_alpha   90.00
_cell.angle_beta   90.00
_cell.angle_gamma   90.00
#
_symmetry.space_group_name_H-M   'P 1'
#
loop_
_entity.id
_entity.type
_entity.pdbx_description
1 polymer ?
#
loop_
_entity_poly.entity_id
_entity_poly.type
_entity_poly.pdbx_seq_one_letter_code
_entity_poly.pdbx_strand_id
1 'polypeptide(L)'
;MFLLGDYVVRNINIEHTLAALPYLFYIPIPVLVPLIFAIIFRKNKFILFHSVQALFIHIIIGAFISLTLSFFMNYCNNLAILSVKYEYGDFYGILTIIIGLLYLLVIITPILLGVYYSSGGKCFKFPIIGNISEKVCNYIT
;
A
#
# COMPACT_ATOMS: atom_id res chain seq x y z
N MET A 1 -30.00 -27.43 -9.47
CA MET A 1 -29.40 -27.10 -8.16
C MET A 1 -27.89 -26.86 -8.22
N PHE A 2 -27.13 -27.46 -9.16
CA PHE A 2 -25.70 -27.18 -9.38
C PHE A 2 -25.38 -25.73 -9.83
N LEU A 3 -26.23 -25.15 -10.71
CA LEU A 3 -25.99 -23.81 -11.29
C LEU A 3 -25.99 -22.66 -10.27
N LEU A 4 -26.68 -22.82 -9.14
CA LEU A 4 -26.75 -21.80 -8.08
C LEU A 4 -25.47 -21.79 -7.23
N GLY A 5 -24.88 -22.96 -6.97
CA GLY A 5 -23.61 -23.06 -6.24
C GLY A 5 -22.46 -22.43 -7.00
N ASP A 6 -22.35 -22.74 -8.29
CA ASP A 6 -21.28 -22.22 -9.15
C ASP A 6 -21.38 -20.69 -9.34
N TYR A 7 -22.60 -20.16 -9.43
CA TYR A 7 -22.83 -18.72 -9.53
C TYR A 7 -22.41 -17.97 -8.26
N VAL A 8 -22.77 -18.50 -7.09
CA VAL A 8 -22.42 -17.90 -5.78
C VAL A 8 -20.91 -17.93 -5.56
N VAL A 9 -20.25 -19.07 -5.81
CA VAL A 9 -18.79 -19.20 -5.67
C VAL A 9 -18.05 -18.25 -6.61
N ARG A 10 -18.51 -18.10 -7.85
CA ARG A 10 -17.92 -17.17 -8.82
C ARG A 10 -18.04 -15.72 -8.35
N ASN A 11 -19.20 -15.30 -7.85
CA ASN A 11 -19.38 -13.94 -7.34
C ASN A 11 -18.48 -13.64 -6.14
N ILE A 12 -18.35 -14.57 -5.19
CA ILE A 12 -17.46 -14.42 -4.03
C ILE A 12 -16.00 -14.23 -4.47
N ASN A 13 -15.54 -15.04 -5.43
CA ASN A 13 -14.18 -14.91 -5.97
C ASN A 13 -13.95 -13.57 -6.67
N ILE A 14 -14.97 -13.04 -7.37
CA ILE A 14 -14.90 -11.71 -7.99
C ILE A 14 -14.80 -10.63 -6.91
N GLU A 15 -15.62 -10.67 -5.86
CA GLU A 15 -15.56 -9.68 -4.78
C GLU A 15 -14.19 -9.65 -4.08
N HIS A 16 -13.62 -10.83 -3.79
CA HIS A 16 -12.29 -10.94 -3.19
C HIS A 16 -11.20 -10.35 -4.09
N THR A 17 -11.28 -10.65 -5.38
CA THR A 17 -10.34 -10.11 -6.38
C THR A 17 -10.47 -8.59 -6.46
N LEU A 18 -11.70 -8.07 -6.55
CA LEU A 18 -11.97 -6.62 -6.60
C LEU A 18 -11.47 -5.89 -5.35
N ALA A 19 -11.55 -6.51 -4.18
CA ALA A 19 -11.00 -5.93 -2.94
C ALA A 19 -9.45 -5.93 -2.89
N ALA A 20 -8.80 -6.84 -3.63
CA ALA A 20 -7.34 -6.92 -3.70
C ALA A 20 -6.72 -5.91 -4.68
N LEU A 21 -7.41 -5.62 -5.79
CA LEU A 21 -6.91 -4.75 -6.85
C LEU A 21 -6.44 -3.36 -6.36
N PRO A 22 -7.17 -2.65 -5.47
CA PRO A 22 -6.72 -1.36 -4.95
C PRO A 22 -5.29 -1.34 -4.40
N TYR A 23 -4.82 -2.42 -3.80
CA TYR A 23 -3.47 -2.52 -3.24
C TYR A 23 -2.38 -2.71 -4.33
N LEU A 24 -2.72 -3.30 -5.47
CA LEU A 24 -1.75 -3.64 -6.52
C LEU A 24 -1.42 -2.46 -7.44
N PHE A 25 -2.32 -1.48 -7.57
CA PHE A 25 -2.16 -0.35 -8.49
C PHE A 25 -1.34 0.83 -7.91
N TYR A 26 -0.23 0.52 -7.24
CA TYR A 26 0.67 1.55 -6.72
C TYR A 26 1.42 2.31 -7.84
N ILE A 27 1.74 1.66 -8.96
CA ILE A 27 2.54 2.21 -10.08
C ILE A 27 1.76 2.02 -11.38
N PRO A 28 0.69 2.81 -11.61
CA PRO A 28 0.91 4.16 -12.14
C PRO A 28 0.10 5.27 -11.44
N ILE A 29 -0.89 4.94 -10.62
CA ILE A 29 -1.84 5.91 -10.06
C ILE A 29 -2.27 5.51 -8.64
N PRO A 30 -1.36 5.66 -7.65
CA PRO A 30 -1.52 5.05 -6.32
C PRO A 30 -2.76 5.53 -5.56
N VAL A 31 -3.20 6.77 -5.79
CA VAL A 31 -4.34 7.36 -5.05
C VAL A 31 -5.66 7.19 -5.81
N LEU A 32 -5.66 7.31 -7.14
CA LEU A 32 -6.92 7.31 -7.90
C LEU A 32 -7.55 5.93 -7.95
N VAL A 33 -6.79 4.84 -8.10
CA VAL A 33 -7.39 3.51 -8.20
C VAL A 33 -8.16 3.12 -6.93
N PRO A 34 -7.56 3.20 -5.71
CA PRO A 34 -8.32 2.96 -4.48
C PRO A 34 -9.52 3.89 -4.30
N LEU A 35 -9.39 5.15 -4.70
CA LEU A 35 -10.48 6.13 -4.61
C LEU A 35 -11.65 5.79 -5.55
N ILE A 36 -11.37 5.44 -6.79
CA ILE A 36 -12.37 5.04 -7.78
C ILE A 36 -13.12 3.79 -7.29
N PHE A 37 -12.40 2.80 -6.76
CA PHE A 37 -13.02 1.60 -6.20
C PHE A 37 -13.91 1.93 -5.00
N ALA A 38 -13.46 2.80 -4.09
CA ALA A 38 -14.28 3.25 -2.97
C ALA A 38 -15.59 3.94 -3.43
N ILE A 39 -15.55 4.73 -4.51
CA ILE A 39 -16.74 5.41 -5.06
C ILE A 39 -17.68 4.42 -5.76
N ILE A 40 -17.15 3.59 -6.67
CA ILE A 40 -17.94 2.65 -7.48
C ILE A 40 -18.58 1.58 -6.60
N PHE A 41 -17.80 1.01 -5.68
CA PHE A 41 -18.22 -0.11 -4.83
C PHE A 41 -18.67 0.31 -3.44
N ARG A 42 -19.06 1.59 -3.24
CA ARG A 42 -19.50 2.13 -1.94
C ARG A 42 -20.59 1.31 -1.22
N LYS A 43 -21.40 0.55 -1.96
CA LYS A 43 -22.45 -0.30 -1.39
C LYS A 43 -21.94 -1.63 -0.83
N ASN A 44 -20.78 -2.11 -1.30
CA ASN A 44 -20.16 -3.32 -0.79
C ASN A 44 -19.15 -2.95 0.30
N LYS A 45 -19.52 -3.22 1.57
CA LYS A 45 -18.70 -2.88 2.74
C LYS A 45 -17.31 -3.51 2.72
N PHE A 46 -17.17 -4.71 2.15
CA PHE A 46 -15.90 -5.43 2.06
C PHE A 46 -14.94 -4.73 1.09
N ILE A 47 -15.41 -4.48 -0.14
CA ILE A 47 -14.60 -3.79 -1.17
C ILE A 47 -14.30 -2.35 -0.73
N LEU A 48 -15.29 -1.65 -0.15
CA LEU A 48 -15.11 -0.29 0.35
C LEU A 48 -14.02 -0.23 1.43
N PHE A 49 -14.08 -1.12 2.43
CA PHE A 49 -13.09 -1.18 3.51
C PHE A 49 -11.68 -1.37 2.96
N HIS A 50 -11.51 -2.35 2.08
CA HIS A 50 -10.20 -2.64 1.50
C HIS A 50 -9.70 -1.52 0.58
N SER A 51 -10.60 -0.83 -0.13
CA SER A 51 -10.26 0.31 -0.99
C SER A 51 -9.81 1.53 -0.17
N VAL A 52 -10.52 1.85 0.92
CA VAL A 52 -10.14 2.95 1.82
C VAL A 52 -8.83 2.62 2.54
N GLN A 53 -8.64 1.38 2.99
CA GLN A 53 -7.40 0.96 3.62
C GLN A 53 -6.21 1.03 2.66
N ALA A 54 -6.38 0.58 1.41
CA ALA A 54 -5.37 0.71 0.37
C ALA A 54 -5.03 2.18 0.06
N LEU A 55 -6.04 3.06 0.01
CA LEU A 55 -5.86 4.50 -0.20
C LEU A 55 -4.90 5.11 0.84
N PHE A 56 -5.15 4.87 2.13
CA PHE A 56 -4.31 5.38 3.21
C PHE A 56 -2.89 4.78 3.19
N ILE A 57 -2.77 3.48 2.91
CA ILE A 57 -1.46 2.83 2.77
C ILE A 57 -0.66 3.49 1.65
N HIS A 58 -1.27 3.71 0.48
CA HIS A 58 -0.61 4.36 -0.65
C HIS A 58 -0.21 5.82 -0.37
N ILE A 59 -1.04 6.58 0.36
CA ILE A 59 -0.69 7.95 0.78
C ILE A 59 0.52 7.93 1.71
N ILE A 60 0.55 7.04 2.70
CA ILE A 60 1.66 6.93 3.66
C ILE A 60 2.94 6.51 2.94
N ILE A 61 2.88 5.48 2.10
CA ILE A 61 4.02 5.00 1.31
C ILE A 61 4.53 6.12 0.39
N GLY A 62 3.63 6.82 -0.31
CA GLY A 62 4.00 7.94 -1.19
C GLY A 62 4.67 9.09 -0.44
N ALA A 63 4.15 9.45 0.74
CA ALA A 63 4.77 10.47 1.60
C ALA A 63 6.16 10.03 2.08
N PHE A 64 6.32 8.76 2.47
CA PHE A 64 7.59 8.22 2.93
C PHE A 64 8.65 8.18 1.82
N ILE A 65 8.26 7.78 0.60
CA ILE A 65 9.14 7.82 -0.59
C ILE A 65 9.54 9.25 -0.93
N SER A 66 8.59 10.18 -0.95
CA SER A 66 8.85 11.60 -1.23
C SER A 66 9.83 12.22 -0.23
N LEU A 67 9.61 11.96 1.07
CA LEU A 67 10.48 12.43 2.15
C LEU A 67 11.90 11.86 2.00
N THR A 68 12.00 10.55 1.73
CA THR A 68 13.29 9.86 1.58
C THR A 68 14.06 10.39 0.37
N LEU A 69 13.38 10.56 -0.77
CA LEU A 69 13.97 11.12 -1.97
C LEU A 69 14.45 12.56 -1.72
N SER A 70 13.66 13.36 -1.00
CA SER A 70 14.03 14.73 -0.63
C SER A 70 15.27 14.77 0.28
N PHE A 71 15.36 13.89 1.28
CA PHE A 71 16.56 13.75 2.11
C PHE A 71 17.78 13.31 1.30
N PHE A 72 17.61 12.32 0.42
CA PHE A 72 18.69 11.83 -0.44
C PHE A 72 19.21 12.93 -1.38
N MET A 73 18.32 13.66 -2.05
CA MET A 73 18.71 14.76 -2.93
C MET A 73 19.41 15.89 -2.16
N ASN A 74 18.94 16.24 -0.97
CA ASN A 74 19.63 17.21 -0.10
C ASN A 74 21.01 16.71 0.34
N TYR A 75 21.16 15.43 0.67
CA TYR A 75 22.45 14.83 1.02
C TYR A 75 23.44 14.88 -0.16
N CYS A 76 23.00 14.48 -1.36
CA CYS A 76 23.81 14.54 -2.57
C CYS A 76 24.24 15.98 -2.92
N ASN A 77 23.33 16.97 -2.78
CA ASN A 77 23.66 18.38 -2.99
C ASN A 77 24.70 18.90 -2.00
N ASN A 78 24.58 18.53 -0.71
CA ASN A 78 25.55 18.92 0.31
C ASN A 78 26.91 18.22 0.11
N LEU A 79 26.92 16.97 -0.37
CA LEU A 79 28.16 16.28 -0.74
C LEU A 79 28.83 16.86 -1.99
N ALA A 80 28.06 17.33 -2.97
CA ALA A 80 28.61 18.01 -4.13
C ALA A 80 29.38 19.29 -3.73
N ILE A 81 28.90 19.99 -2.69
CA ILE A 81 29.58 21.15 -2.08
C ILE A 81 30.81 20.73 -1.24
N LEU A 82 30.79 19.53 -0.66
CA LEU A 82 31.84 18.99 0.23
C LEU A 82 32.79 18.00 -0.46
N SER A 83 32.89 18.01 -1.79
CA SER A 83 33.65 17.05 -2.62
C SER A 83 35.18 17.05 -2.42
N VAL A 84 35.67 17.55 -1.29
CA VAL A 84 37.05 17.46 -0.84
C VAL A 84 37.08 16.64 0.45
N LYS A 85 37.61 15.41 0.34
CA LYS A 85 37.98 14.48 1.43
C LYS A 85 36.83 13.75 2.12
N TYR A 86 36.42 12.57 1.63
CA TYR A 86 36.09 11.47 2.55
C TYR A 86 36.18 10.11 1.84
N GLU A 87 37.23 9.35 2.17
CA GLU A 87 37.32 7.90 1.94
C GLU A 87 36.50 7.18 3.02
N TYR A 88 35.17 7.16 2.87
CA TYR A 88 34.33 6.33 3.74
C TYR A 88 34.35 4.89 3.22
N GLY A 89 35.11 4.03 3.89
CA GLY A 89 35.28 2.61 3.56
C GLY A 89 34.02 1.76 3.71
N ASP A 90 34.14 0.50 3.26
CA ASP A 90 33.11 -0.55 3.09
C ASP A 90 31.96 -0.61 4.11
N PHE A 91 32.18 -0.18 5.35
CA PHE A 91 31.16 -0.16 6.41
C PHE A 91 29.92 0.70 6.06
N TYR A 92 30.11 1.90 5.52
CA TYR A 92 28.99 2.79 5.19
C TYR A 92 28.20 2.29 3.97
N GLY A 93 28.86 1.60 3.04
CA GLY A 93 28.22 0.95 1.90
C GLY A 93 27.30 -0.18 2.33
N ILE A 94 27.79 -1.09 3.19
CA ILE A 94 27.00 -2.20 3.72
C ILE A 94 25.80 -1.71 4.55
N LEU A 95 26.01 -0.71 5.41
CA LEU A 95 24.93 -0.11 6.20
C LEU A 95 23.82 0.47 5.32
N THR A 96 24.19 1.14 4.23
CA THR A 96 23.23 1.72 3.28
C THR A 96 22.39 0.64 2.59
N ILE A 97 23.00 -0.48 2.20
CA ILE A 97 22.28 -1.61 1.60
C ILE A 97 21.28 -2.22 2.60
N ILE A 98 21.69 -2.43 3.84
CA ILE A 98 20.81 -2.99 4.89
C ILE A 98 19.61 -2.07 5.13
N ILE A 99 19.84 -0.76 5.27
CA ILE A 99 18.76 0.21 5.44
C ILE A 99 17.83 0.22 4.22
N GLY A 100 18.39 0.14 3.00
CA GLY A 100 17.61 0.05 1.76
C GLY A 100 16.72 -1.19 1.68
N LEU A 101 17.22 -2.34 2.13
CA LEU A 101 16.42 -3.58 2.18
C LEU A 101 15.30 -3.50 3.23
N LEU A 102 15.60 -2.98 4.42
CA LEU A 102 14.58 -2.74 5.46
C LEU A 102 13.51 -1.77 4.97
N TYR A 103 13.92 -0.73 4.25
CA TYR A 103 13.04 0.25 3.64
C TYR A 103 12.09 -0.40 2.63
N LEU A 104 12.61 -1.25 1.74
CA LEU A 104 11.81 -2.00 0.77
C LEU A 104 10.78 -2.91 1.45
N LEU A 105 11.18 -3.59 2.53
CA LEU A 105 10.28 -4.45 3.30
C LEU A 105 9.13 -3.67 3.94
N VAL A 106 9.40 -2.49 4.50
CA VAL A 106 8.37 -1.63 5.11
C VAL A 106 7.34 -1.17 4.07
N ILE A 107 7.75 -0.93 2.82
CA ILE A 107 6.84 -0.50 1.75
C ILE A 107 6.03 -1.65 1.18
N ILE A 108 6.65 -2.80 0.96
CA ILE A 108 6.02 -3.93 0.26
C ILE A 108 5.08 -4.70 1.20
N THR A 109 5.45 -4.85 2.48
CA THR A 109 4.71 -5.70 3.43
C THR A 109 3.23 -5.31 3.58
N PRO A 110 2.86 -4.03 3.76
CA PRO A 110 1.46 -3.63 3.88
C PRO A 110 0.64 -3.95 2.62
N ILE A 111 1.25 -3.80 1.44
CA ILE A 111 0.63 -4.09 0.16
C ILE A 111 0.37 -5.60 0.05
N LEU A 112 1.39 -6.43 0.28
CA LEU A 112 1.27 -7.88 0.17
C LEU A 112 0.26 -8.46 1.18
N LEU A 113 0.28 -7.99 2.43
CA LEU A 113 -0.69 -8.42 3.43
C LEU A 113 -2.11 -7.99 3.05
N GLY A 114 -2.29 -6.77 2.56
CA GLY A 114 -3.57 -6.28 2.06
C GLY A 114 -4.15 -7.20 0.98
N VAL A 115 -3.35 -7.48 -0.05
CA VAL A 115 -3.70 -8.38 -1.17
C VAL A 115 -4.00 -9.80 -0.68
N TYR A 116 -3.13 -10.35 0.17
CA TYR A 116 -3.26 -11.73 0.65
C TYR A 116 -4.57 -11.94 1.42
N TYR A 117 -4.87 -11.04 2.37
CA TYR A 117 -6.06 -11.17 3.19
C TYR A 117 -7.35 -10.86 2.43
N SER A 118 -7.35 -9.85 1.55
CA SER A 118 -8.54 -9.53 0.74
C SER A 118 -8.86 -10.63 -0.28
N SER A 119 -7.84 -11.23 -0.89
CA SER A 119 -8.00 -12.36 -1.83
C SER A 119 -8.55 -13.60 -1.12
N GLY A 120 -8.22 -13.76 0.18
CA GLY A 120 -8.77 -14.81 1.04
C GLY A 120 -10.13 -14.48 1.68
N GLY A 121 -10.77 -13.37 1.32
CA GLY A 121 -12.08 -12.96 1.86
C GLY A 121 -12.05 -12.47 3.32
N LYS A 122 -10.87 -12.07 3.83
CA LYS A 122 -10.69 -11.63 5.23
C LYS A 122 -10.51 -10.12 5.30
N CYS A 123 -11.33 -9.46 6.12
CA CYS A 123 -11.14 -8.05 6.50
C CYS A 123 -9.97 -7.88 7.47
N PHE A 124 -8.73 -8.04 7.00
CA PHE A 124 -7.56 -7.73 7.80
C PHE A 124 -7.45 -6.22 8.05
N LYS A 125 -7.44 -5.84 9.32
CA LYS A 125 -7.32 -4.47 9.78
C LYS A 125 -5.88 -4.17 10.18
N PHE A 126 -5.23 -3.24 9.49
CA PHE A 126 -3.99 -2.68 10.02
C PHE A 126 -4.30 -1.87 11.30
N PRO A 127 -3.45 -1.89 12.34
CA PRO A 127 -3.80 -1.35 13.66
C PRO A 127 -4.31 0.10 13.65
N ILE A 128 -3.63 0.99 12.92
CA ILE A 128 -4.02 2.40 12.83
C ILE A 128 -4.91 2.60 11.60
N ILE A 129 -4.43 2.17 10.44
CA ILE A 129 -5.06 2.45 9.14
C ILE A 129 -6.41 1.73 9.02
N GLY A 130 -6.52 0.49 9.49
CA GLY A 130 -7.76 -0.29 9.47
C GLY A 130 -8.85 0.35 10.34
N ASN A 131 -8.50 0.86 11.52
CA ASN A 131 -9.45 1.57 12.38
C ASN A 131 -9.95 2.88 11.74
N ILE A 132 -9.08 3.62 11.07
CA ILE A 132 -9.50 4.80 10.29
C ILE A 132 -10.42 4.39 9.15
N SER A 133 -10.05 3.33 8.43
CA SER A 133 -10.80 2.85 7.26
C SER A 133 -12.20 2.40 7.64
N GLU A 134 -12.36 1.68 8.75
CA GLU A 134 -13.66 1.27 9.28
C GLU A 134 -14.54 2.46 9.64
N LYS A 135 -13.98 3.47 10.33
CA LYS A 135 -14.72 4.69 10.65
C LYS A 135 -15.20 5.38 9.38
N VAL A 136 -14.32 5.56 8.39
CA VAL A 136 -14.65 6.17 7.10
C VAL A 136 -15.75 5.38 6.39
N CYS A 137 -15.69 4.05 6.38
CA CYS A 137 -16.74 3.22 5.78
C CYS A 137 -18.10 3.47 6.43
N ASN A 138 -18.15 3.52 7.77
CA ASN A 138 -19.39 3.74 8.50
C ASN A 138 -20.00 5.13 8.28
N TYR A 139 -19.22 6.13 7.87
CA TYR A 139 -19.72 7.45 7.51
C TYR A 139 -20.22 7.55 6.06
N ILE A 140 -19.68 6.73 5.15
CA ILE A 140 -19.96 6.81 3.71
C ILE A 140 -21.09 5.87 3.28
N THR A 141 -21.36 4.81 4.07
CA THR A 141 -22.49 3.88 3.86
C THR A 141 -23.72 4.28 4.63
#